data_AF-A0AAD8VV20-F1
#
_entry.id   AF-A0AAD8VV20-F1
#
_cell.length_a   1.000
_cell.length_b   1.000
_cell.length_c   1.000
_cell.angle_alpha   90.00
_cell.angle_beta   90.00
_cell.angle_gamma   90.00
#
_symmetry.space_group_name_H-M   'P 1'
#
loop_
_entity.id
_entity.type
_entity.pdbx_description
1 polymer ?
#
loop_
_entity_poly.entity_id
_entity_poly.type
_entity_poly.pdbx_seq_one_letter_code
_entity_poly.pdbx_strand_id
1 'polypeptide(L)'
;MLEGSKAIFANATSSVIVEGDNALVIEELKSIGPSKSKLANIATDTRNYLRMLPGFEIRKINRTANKAAHALAKFARLGSSGSVFSNYVPPCVLGQIHRDCKDMSDFVA
;
A
#
# COMPACT_ATOMS: atom_id res chain seq x y z
N MET A 1 -4.61 -0.97 1.48
CA MET A 1 -4.54 -1.43 0.08
C MET A 1 -5.57 -0.70 -0.77
N LEU A 2 -6.87 -0.77 -0.48
CA LEU A 2 -7.91 -0.06 -1.25
C LEU A 2 -7.59 1.40 -1.59
N GLU A 3 -7.36 2.26 -0.59
CA GLU A 3 -7.05 3.69 -0.83
C GLU A 3 -5.74 3.89 -1.59
N GLY A 4 -4.76 3.01 -1.37
CA GLY A 4 -3.55 2.97 -2.18
C GLY A 4 -3.88 2.69 -3.64
N SER A 5 -4.61 1.60 -3.94
CA SER A 5 -5.05 1.23 -5.28
C SER A 5 -5.82 2.34 -6.00
N LYS A 6 -6.69 3.06 -5.29
CA LYS A 6 -7.40 4.23 -5.84
C LYS A 6 -6.45 5.35 -6.25
N ALA A 7 -5.46 5.66 -5.42
CA ALA A 7 -4.51 6.75 -5.67
C ALA A 7 -3.57 6.47 -6.87
N ILE A 8 -3.13 5.21 -7.03
CA ILE A 8 -2.28 4.82 -8.18
C ILE A 8 -3.07 4.63 -9.47
N PHE A 9 -4.34 4.21 -9.40
CA PHE A 9 -5.15 3.94 -10.60
C PHE A 9 -5.16 5.11 -11.60
N ALA A 10 -5.26 6.35 -11.11
CA ALA A 10 -5.32 7.52 -11.99
C ALA A 10 -4.00 7.84 -12.72
N ASN A 11 -2.86 7.32 -12.25
CA ASN A 11 -1.53 7.76 -12.68
C ASN A 11 -0.58 6.64 -13.13
N ALA A 12 -0.97 5.37 -12.99
CA ALA A 12 -0.10 4.25 -13.31
C ALA A 12 0.04 4.03 -14.83
N THR A 13 1.26 4.17 -15.35
CA THR A 13 1.59 3.92 -16.76
C THR A 13 2.29 2.58 -16.99
N SER A 14 2.72 1.90 -15.92
CA SER A 14 3.43 0.62 -15.95
C SER A 14 2.84 -0.38 -14.98
N SER A 15 3.31 -1.63 -15.03
CA SER A 15 2.94 -2.65 -14.05
C SER A 15 3.34 -2.24 -12.63
N VAL A 16 2.48 -2.52 -11.65
CA VAL A 16 2.64 -2.11 -10.25
C VAL A 16 2.78 -3.33 -9.33
N ILE A 17 3.68 -3.28 -8.36
CA ILE A 17 3.75 -4.28 -7.29
C ILE A 17 3.02 -3.72 -6.06
N VAL A 18 2.04 -4.49 -5.57
CA VAL A 18 1.23 -4.15 -4.40
C VAL A 18 1.65 -5.03 -3.23
N GLU A 19 2.29 -4.43 -2.24
CA GLU A 19 2.88 -5.16 -1.11
C GLU A 19 2.07 -5.00 0.18
N GLY A 20 2.02 -6.06 0.98
CA GLY A 20 1.43 -6.03 2.32
C GLY A 20 1.95 -7.12 3.24
N ASP A 21 1.82 -6.91 4.54
CA ASP A 21 2.33 -7.81 5.57
C ASP A 21 1.27 -8.75 6.18
N ASN A 22 -0.01 -8.56 5.85
CA ASN A 22 -1.10 -9.41 6.34
C ASN A 22 -1.41 -10.54 5.35
N ALA A 23 -1.00 -11.77 5.69
CA ALA A 23 -1.19 -12.94 4.84
C ALA A 23 -2.65 -13.19 4.44
N LEU A 24 -3.60 -13.04 5.37
CA LEU A 24 -5.03 -13.27 5.07
C LEU A 24 -5.55 -12.27 4.03
N VAL A 25 -5.14 -11.00 4.13
CA VAL A 25 -5.53 -9.98 3.15
C VAL A 25 -4.89 -10.25 1.78
N ILE A 26 -3.61 -10.65 1.76
CA ILE A 26 -2.91 -10.96 0.51
C ILE A 26 -3.57 -12.15 -0.20
N GLU A 27 -3.84 -13.24 0.51
CA GLU A 27 -4.49 -14.42 -0.06
C GLU A 27 -5.92 -14.11 -0.53
N GLU A 28 -6.67 -13.34 0.26
CA GLU A 28 -8.01 -12.88 -0.12
C GLU A 28 -8.01 -12.06 -1.42
N LEU A 29 -7.04 -11.16 -1.59
CA LEU A 29 -6.92 -10.35 -2.81
C LEU A 29 -6.44 -11.15 -4.03
N LYS A 30 -5.67 -12.22 -3.82
CA LYS A 30 -5.26 -13.16 -4.86
C LYS A 30 -6.38 -14.13 -5.24
N SER A 31 -7.35 -14.34 -4.35
CA SER A 31 -8.44 -15.27 -4.60
C SER A 31 -9.37 -14.78 -5.72
N ILE A 32 -9.79 -15.70 -6.58
CA ILE A 32 -10.70 -15.42 -7.71
C ILE A 32 -12.17 -15.61 -7.29
N GLY A 33 -12.41 -16.27 -6.16
CA GLY A 33 -13.74 -16.65 -5.69
C GLY A 33 -14.48 -15.58 -4.87
N PRO A 34 -15.77 -15.84 -4.58
CA PRO A 34 -16.54 -15.04 -3.64
C PRO A 34 -15.95 -15.15 -2.23
N SER A 35 -15.75 -14.01 -1.59
CA SER A 35 -15.22 -13.94 -0.23
C SER A 35 -16.33 -14.16 0.80
N LYS A 36 -16.04 -14.96 1.83
CA LYS A 36 -16.89 -15.09 3.03
C LYS A 36 -16.47 -14.10 4.14
N SER A 37 -15.50 -13.23 3.86
CA SER A 37 -15.00 -12.25 4.83
C SER A 37 -16.05 -11.17 5.10
N LYS A 38 -16.10 -10.67 6.33
CA LYS A 38 -16.86 -9.46 6.67
C LYS A 38 -16.36 -8.22 5.89
N LEU A 39 -15.15 -8.30 5.31
CA LEU A 39 -14.52 -7.26 4.50
C LEU A 39 -14.49 -7.62 3.01
N ALA A 40 -15.36 -8.55 2.58
CA ALA A 40 -15.46 -9.02 1.18
C ALA A 40 -15.64 -7.86 0.19
N ASN A 41 -16.44 -6.86 0.55
CA ASN A 41 -16.66 -5.65 -0.24
C ASN A 41 -15.35 -4.87 -0.44
N ILE A 42 -14.57 -4.62 0.61
CA ILE A 42 -13.28 -3.92 0.53
C ILE A 42 -12.30 -4.69 -0.36
N ALA A 43 -12.25 -6.01 -0.23
CA ALA A 43 -11.41 -6.86 -1.07
C ALA A 43 -11.84 -6.81 -2.55
N THR A 44 -13.15 -6.82 -2.80
CA THR A 44 -13.73 -6.75 -4.15
C THR A 44 -13.42 -5.41 -4.81
N ASP A 45 -13.64 -4.31 -4.10
CA ASP A 45 -13.33 -2.97 -4.59
C ASP A 45 -11.84 -2.84 -4.87
N THR A 46 -10.99 -3.34 -3.97
CA THR A 46 -9.54 -3.32 -4.18
C THR A 46 -9.17 -4.08 -5.46
N ARG A 47 -9.71 -5.28 -5.67
CA ARG A 47 -9.48 -6.07 -6.88
C ARG A 47 -9.96 -5.34 -8.14
N ASN A 48 -11.11 -4.66 -8.08
CA ASN A 48 -11.63 -3.89 -9.20
C ASN A 48 -10.67 -2.76 -9.59
N TYR A 49 -10.15 -1.98 -8.64
CA TYR A 49 -9.14 -0.95 -8.94
C TYR A 49 -7.84 -1.53 -9.49
N LEU A 50 -7.35 -2.64 -8.91
CA LEU A 50 -6.11 -3.27 -9.39
C LEU A 50 -6.23 -3.81 -10.82
N ARG A 51 -7.38 -4.37 -11.19
CA ARG A 51 -7.66 -4.85 -12.55
C ARG A 51 -7.67 -3.75 -13.61
N MET A 52 -7.82 -2.50 -13.21
CA MET A 52 -7.77 -1.36 -14.12
C MET A 52 -6.34 -0.85 -14.39
N LEU A 53 -5.34 -1.38 -13.68
CA LEU A 53 -3.93 -1.04 -13.90
C LEU A 53 -3.39 -1.75 -15.16
N PRO A 54 -2.37 -1.20 -15.85
CA PRO A 54 -1.73 -1.86 -17.00
C PRO A 54 -1.15 -3.25 -16.70
N GLY A 55 -0.84 -3.51 -15.44
CA GLY A 55 -0.44 -4.80 -14.90
C GLY A 55 -0.25 -4.68 -13.39
N PHE A 56 -0.40 -5.78 -12.65
CA PHE A 56 -0.08 -5.78 -11.22
C PHE A 56 0.38 -7.14 -10.69
N GLU A 57 1.20 -7.10 -9.65
CA GLU A 57 1.56 -8.25 -8.81
C GLU A 57 1.15 -7.95 -7.36
N ILE A 58 0.62 -8.94 -6.64
CA ILE A 58 0.36 -8.82 -5.20
C ILE A 58 1.37 -9.65 -4.43
N ARG A 59 2.11 -9.03 -3.50
CA ARG A 59 3.19 -9.69 -2.76
C ARG A 59 3.01 -9.58 -1.25
N LYS A 60 3.19 -10.72 -0.56
CA LYS A 60 3.34 -10.73 0.90
C LYS A 60 4.77 -10.34 1.25
N ILE A 61 4.92 -9.35 2.10
CA ILE A 61 6.21 -8.93 2.65
C ILE A 61 6.27 -9.15 4.16
N ASN A 62 7.46 -9.03 4.74
CA ASN A 62 7.60 -9.06 6.19
C ASN A 62 7.11 -7.74 6.79
N ARG A 63 6.51 -7.81 7.99
CA ARG A 63 6.03 -6.62 8.72
C ARG A 63 7.12 -5.59 8.96
N THR A 64 8.37 -6.04 9.09
CA THR A 64 9.55 -5.17 9.23
C THR A 64 9.89 -4.39 7.97
N ALA A 65 9.47 -4.86 6.79
CA ALA A 65 9.57 -4.14 5.52
C ALA A 65 8.38 -3.20 5.31
N ASN A 66 7.20 -3.51 5.88
CA ASN A 66 5.99 -2.68 5.77
C ASN A 66 5.93 -1.50 6.78
N LYS A 67 7.09 -1.00 7.25
CA LYS A 67 7.17 -0.01 8.34
C LYS A 67 6.54 1.34 7.98
N ALA A 68 6.66 1.78 6.73
CA ALA A 68 6.10 3.06 6.29
C ALA A 68 4.57 3.03 6.32
N ALA A 69 3.95 2.03 5.69
CA ALA A 69 2.49 1.87 5.71
C ALA A 69 1.96 1.67 7.15
N HIS A 70 2.69 0.92 7.98
CA HIS A 70 2.33 0.75 9.39
C HIS A 70 2.34 2.07 10.16
N ALA A 71 3.36 2.91 9.96
CA ALA A 71 3.46 4.21 10.61
C ALA A 71 2.35 5.17 10.16
N LEU A 72 2.01 5.18 8.86
CA LEU A 72 0.89 5.96 8.32
C LEU A 72 -0.44 5.50 8.93
N ALA A 73 -0.70 4.20 8.96
CA ALA A 73 -1.94 3.66 9.54
C ALA A 73 -2.05 3.96 11.05
N LYS A 74 -0.93 3.86 11.80
CA LYS A 74 -0.89 4.22 13.22
C LYS A 74 -1.14 5.72 13.42
N PHE A 75 -0.52 6.56 12.60
CA PHE A 75 -0.70 8.01 12.65
C PHE A 75 -2.15 8.41 12.37
N ALA A 76 -2.74 7.86 11.30
CA ALA A 76 -4.13 8.11 10.94
C ALA A 76 -5.11 7.68 12.04
N ARG A 77 -4.85 6.55 12.71
CA ARG A 77 -5.69 6.08 13.82
C ARG A 77 -5.65 6.99 15.06
N LEU A 78 -4.54 7.69 15.27
CA LEU A 78 -4.37 8.60 16.41
C LEU A 78 -4.84 10.03 16.10
N GLY A 79 -4.97 10.39 14.82
CA GLY A 79 -5.47 11.68 14.39
C GLY A 79 -6.99 11.79 14.60
N SER A 80 -7.44 12.96 15.06
CA SER A 80 -8.86 13.30 15.20
C SER A 80 -9.47 13.95 13.93
N SER A 81 -8.66 14.17 12.89
CA SER A 81 -9.09 14.85 11.65
C SER A 81 -8.99 13.94 10.43
N GLY A 82 -9.94 14.07 9.50
CA GLY A 82 -9.97 13.39 8.20
C GLY A 82 -9.03 14.03 7.16
N SER A 83 -7.85 14.45 7.57
CA SER A 83 -6.92 15.19 6.72
C SER A 83 -6.27 14.28 5.68
N VAL A 84 -6.13 14.77 4.45
CA VAL A 84 -5.40 14.10 3.37
C VAL A 84 -4.03 14.75 3.22
N PHE A 85 -2.98 13.93 3.28
CA PHE A 85 -1.63 14.39 2.97
C PHE A 85 -1.40 14.24 1.46
N SER A 86 -1.27 15.36 0.77
CA SER A 86 -0.90 15.45 -0.65
C SER A 86 0.27 16.41 -0.79
N ASN A 87 1.25 16.08 -1.64
CA ASN A 87 2.47 16.87 -1.89
C ASN A 87 3.39 17.12 -0.68
N TYR A 88 3.14 16.48 0.46
CA TYR A 88 3.99 16.56 1.64
C TYR A 88 4.13 15.18 2.29
N VAL A 89 5.34 14.89 2.78
CA VAL A 89 5.64 13.63 3.48
C VAL A 89 5.24 13.75 4.95
N PRO A 90 4.32 12.90 5.46
CA PRO A 90 3.95 12.93 6.87
C PRO A 90 5.17 12.69 7.77
N PRO A 91 5.33 13.44 8.88
CA PRO A 91 6.51 13.32 9.74
C PRO A 91 6.73 11.91 10.30
N CYS A 92 5.66 11.12 10.43
CA CYS A 92 5.71 9.74 10.93
C CYS A 92 6.45 8.75 10.01
N VAL A 93 6.71 9.11 8.74
CA VAL A 93 7.45 8.27 7.79
C VAL A 93 8.77 8.89 7.31
N LEU A 94 9.09 10.13 7.71
CA LEU A 94 10.33 10.80 7.29
C LEU A 94 11.58 9.97 7.59
N GLY A 95 11.65 9.36 8.79
CA GLY A 95 12.80 8.54 9.18
C GLY A 95 12.95 7.25 8.37
N GLN A 96 11.85 6.69 7.85
CA GLN A 96 11.85 5.52 6.97
C GLN A 96 12.36 5.94 5.59
N ILE A 97 11.80 7.00 5.02
CA ILE A 97 12.21 7.52 3.70
C ILE A 97 13.68 7.90 3.71
N HIS A 98 14.16 8.57 4.77
CA HIS A 98 15.57 8.96 4.87
C HIS A 98 16.54 7.77 4.89
N ARG A 99 16.12 6.62 5.45
CA ARG A 99 16.94 5.40 5.41
C ARG A 99 16.94 4.80 4.01
N ASP A 100 15.77 4.65 3.41
CA ASP A 100 15.63 4.05 2.08
C ASP A 100 16.33 4.90 0.99
N CYS A 101 16.33 6.23 1.14
CA CYS A 101 17.02 7.14 0.21
C CYS A 101 18.55 7.18 0.41
N LYS A 102 19.05 6.90 1.62
CA LYS A 102 20.50 6.82 1.86
C LYS A 102 21.13 5.62 1.17
N ASP A 103 20.41 4.50 1.12
CA ASP A 103 20.88 3.29 0.44
C ASP A 103 20.96 3.45 -1.10
N MET A 104 20.32 4.47 -1.69
CA MET A 104 20.43 4.77 -3.13
C MET A 104 21.67 5.61 -3.49
N SER A 105 22.32 6.28 -2.54
CA SER A 105 23.56 7.03 -2.78
C SER A 105 24.81 6.15 -2.90
N ASP A 106 24.74 4.88 -2.47
CA ASP A 106 25.87 3.95 -2.50
C ASP A 106 26.02 3.20 -3.85
N PHE A 107 25.09 3.42 -4.79
CA PHE A 107 25.15 2.86 -6.16
C PHE A 107 25.75 3.83 -7.21
N VAL A 108 26.26 4.99 -6.78
CA VAL A 108 26.95 5.98 -7.63
C VAL A 108 28.35 6.28 -7.09
N ALA A 109 29.14 5.24 -6.87
CA ALA A 109 30.58 5.33 -6.61
C ALA A 109 31.35 4.31 -7.45
#